data_AF-A0A955QJZ9-F1
#
_entry.id   AF-A0A955QJZ9-F1
#
_cell.length_a   1.000
_cell.length_b   1.000
_cell.length_c   1.000
_cell.angle_alpha   90.00
_cell.angle_beta   90.00
_cell.angle_gamma   90.00
#
_symmetry.space_group_name_H-M   'P 1'
#
loop_
_entity.id
_entity.type
_entity.pdbx_description
1 polymer ?
#
loop_
_entity_poly.entity_id
_entity_poly.type
_entity_poly.pdbx_seq_one_letter_code
_entity_poly.pdbx_strand_id
1 'polypeptide(L)'
;LNITGGPNLTLHEVDEASNIAREAADPQANIIVGQVIDPERGDEITVTVIATGFEQAEGVLRFPGVTQPTLVVEPVKAPVLVPVSVPESGEEYAADDLDRPTYLRRQAGMKSVADKGGLLVDEDWDVPTFLRKKS
;
A
#
# COMPACT_ATOMS: atom_id res chain seq x y z
N LEU A 1 4.81 -3.88 13.46
CA LEU A 1 4.39 -4.55 14.71
C LEU A 1 3.27 -5.52 14.36
N ASN A 2 3.46 -6.82 14.60
CA ASN A 2 2.40 -7.82 14.44
C ASN A 2 2.09 -8.45 15.78
N ILE A 3 0.81 -8.47 16.16
CA ILE A 3 0.34 -9.04 17.42
C ILE A 3 -0.52 -10.25 17.07
N THR A 4 -0.18 -11.41 17.62
CA THR A 4 -0.89 -12.67 17.37
C THR A 4 -1.38 -13.23 18.68
N GLY A 5 -2.66 -13.56 18.75
CA GLY A 5 -3.29 -14.13 19.94
C GLY A 5 -4.51 -14.95 19.58
N GLY A 6 -5.12 -15.56 20.60
CA GLY A 6 -6.34 -16.34 20.43
C GLY A 6 -7.58 -15.52 20.11
N PRO A 7 -8.75 -16.19 20.02
CA PRO A 7 -10.03 -15.54 19.71
C PRO A 7 -10.46 -14.51 20.76
N ASN A 8 -9.89 -14.59 21.96
CA ASN A 8 -10.15 -13.69 23.07
C ASN A 8 -9.32 -12.40 23.01
N LEU A 9 -8.38 -12.27 22.07
CA LEU A 9 -7.53 -11.08 21.95
C LEU A 9 -8.37 -9.83 21.69
N THR A 10 -8.29 -8.87 22.60
CA THR A 10 -9.08 -7.64 22.55
C THR A 10 -8.33 -6.48 21.91
N LEU A 11 -9.07 -5.50 21.39
CA LEU A 11 -8.48 -4.26 20.88
C LEU A 11 -7.74 -3.47 21.97
N HIS A 12 -8.13 -3.61 23.24
CA HIS A 12 -7.48 -2.92 24.34
C HIS A 12 -6.05 -3.44 24.56
N GLU A 13 -5.86 -4.75 24.55
CA GLU A 13 -4.54 -5.37 24.68
C GLU A 13 -3.65 -5.06 23.47
N VAL A 14 -4.24 -5.04 22.27
CA VAL A 14 -3.54 -4.63 21.04
C VAL A 14 -3.07 -3.17 21.14
N ASP A 15 -3.91 -2.28 21.66
CA ASP A 15 -3.57 -0.87 21.84
C ASP A 15 -2.48 -0.67 22.90
N GLU A 16 -2.57 -1.36 24.03
CA GLU A 16 -1.56 -1.33 25.09
C GLU A 16 -0.18 -1.81 24.59
N ALA A 17 -0.13 -2.98 23.94
CA ALA A 17 1.10 -3.49 23.35
C ALA A 17 1.68 -2.55 22.29
N SER A 18 0.81 -1.90 21.50
CA SER A 18 1.22 -0.93 20.51
C SER A 18 1.79 0.34 21.14
N ASN A 19 1.20 0.82 22.23
CA ASN A 19 1.67 2.01 22.93
C ASN A 19 3.05 1.79 23.56
N ILE A 20 3.29 0.62 24.17
CA ILE A 20 4.62 0.25 24.68
C ILE A 20 5.66 0.28 23.56
N ALA A 21 5.32 -0.27 22.38
CA ALA A 21 6.23 -0.25 21.24
C ALA A 21 6.47 1.18 20.70
N ARG A 22 5.47 2.07 20.75
CA ARG A 22 5.62 3.49 20.37
C ARG A 22 6.51 4.26 21.34
N GLU A 23 6.37 4.03 22.64
CA GLU A 23 7.18 4.67 23.67
C GLU A 23 8.66 4.29 23.60
N ALA A 24 8.94 3.03 23.24
CA ALA A 24 10.30 2.53 23.06
C ALA A 24 10.93 2.94 21.71
N ALA A 25 10.11 3.31 20.73
CA ALA A 25 10.56 3.71 19.40
C ALA A 25 10.89 5.21 19.33
N ASP A 26 11.53 5.61 18.23
CA ASP A 26 11.75 7.03 17.95
C ASP A 26 10.39 7.76 17.80
N PRO A 27 10.21 8.98 18.34
CA PRO A 27 8.96 9.75 18.21
C PRO A 27 8.53 10.04 16.77
N GLN A 28 9.44 9.95 15.80
CA GLN A 28 9.16 10.13 14.38
C GLN A 28 9.08 8.79 13.63
N ALA A 29 9.20 7.65 14.31
CA ALA A 29 9.08 6.33 13.70
C ALA A 29 7.65 6.08 13.19
N ASN A 30 7.55 5.64 11.94
CA ASN A 30 6.28 5.17 11.40
C ASN A 30 6.04 3.72 11.82
N ILE A 31 5.02 3.48 12.64
CA ILE A 31 4.68 2.15 13.16
C ILE A 31 3.41 1.64 12.49
N ILE A 32 3.55 0.56 11.74
CA ILE A 32 2.43 -0.20 11.16
C ILE A 32 2.06 -1.32 12.12
N VAL A 33 0.83 -1.30 12.62
CA VAL A 33 0.29 -2.31 13.55
C VAL A 33 -0.63 -3.26 12.77
N GLY A 34 -0.39 -4.57 12.93
CA GLY A 34 -1.26 -5.64 12.45
C GLY A 34 -1.61 -6.59 13.58
N GLN A 35 -2.78 -7.21 13.48
CA GLN A 35 -3.21 -8.28 14.37
C GLN A 35 -3.61 -9.53 13.59
N VAL A 36 -3.33 -10.70 14.16
CA VAL A 36 -3.73 -12.00 13.62
C VAL A 36 -4.40 -12.81 14.73
N ILE A 37 -5.55 -13.37 14.44
CA ILE A 37 -6.25 -14.28 15.35
C ILE A 37 -5.88 -15.71 14.99
N ASP A 38 -5.31 -16.41 15.96
CA ASP A 38 -4.88 -17.81 15.85
C ASP A 38 -5.57 -18.65 16.95
N PRO A 39 -6.59 -19.45 16.61
CA PRO A 39 -7.36 -20.24 17.57
C PRO A 39 -6.53 -21.22 18.40
N GLU A 40 -5.37 -21.65 17.90
CA GLU A 40 -4.51 -22.64 18.59
C GLU A 40 -3.75 -22.03 19.77
N ARG A 41 -3.68 -20.69 19.86
CA ARG A 41 -2.92 -19.99 20.92
C ARG A 41 -3.60 -19.90 22.27
N GLY A 42 -4.90 -20.16 22.35
CA GLY A 42 -5.64 -19.98 23.60
C GLY A 42 -5.48 -18.56 24.15
N ASP A 43 -4.91 -18.43 25.35
CA ASP A 43 -4.68 -17.15 26.02
C ASP A 43 -3.25 -16.59 25.82
N GLU A 44 -2.43 -17.22 24.98
CA GLU A 44 -1.06 -16.77 24.69
C GLU A 44 -1.04 -15.67 23.62
N ILE A 45 -0.23 -14.63 23.86
CA ILE A 45 0.00 -13.53 22.92
C ILE A 45 1.47 -13.52 22.51
N THR A 46 1.74 -13.42 21.21
CA THR A 46 3.09 -13.15 20.68
C THR A 46 3.10 -11.83 19.94
N VAL A 47 4.14 -11.05 20.23
CA VAL A 47 4.39 -9.76 19.60
C VAL A 47 5.65 -9.86 18.77
N THR A 48 5.52 -9.63 17.47
CA THR A 48 6.63 -9.63 16.51
C THR A 48 6.94 -8.19 16.08
N VAL A 49 8.17 -7.75 16.34
CA VAL A 49 8.67 -6.43 15.97
C VAL A 49 9.72 -6.58 14.89
N ILE A 50 9.56 -5.83 13.81
CA ILE A 50 10.58 -5.64 12.78
C ILE A 50 10.87 -4.15 12.77
N ALA A 51 12.07 -3.79 13.21
CA ALA A 51 12.51 -2.40 13.29
C ALA A 51 13.61 -2.17 12.25
N THR A 52 13.40 -1.18 11.39
CA THR A 52 14.30 -0.81 10.29
C THR A 52 14.54 0.69 10.32
N GLY A 53 15.49 1.18 9.52
CA GLY A 53 15.79 2.61 9.45
C GLY A 53 16.71 3.13 10.55
N PHE A 54 17.37 2.25 11.31
CA PHE A 54 18.51 2.64 12.13
C PHE A 54 19.69 3.02 11.23
N GLU A 55 20.32 4.16 11.51
CA GLU A 55 21.63 4.46 10.94
C GLU A 55 22.61 3.38 11.40
N GLN A 56 23.42 2.85 10.49
CA GLN A 56 24.52 1.99 10.89
C GLN A 56 25.46 2.85 11.74
N ALA A 57 25.45 2.62 13.06
CA ALA A 57 26.54 3.10 13.88
C ALA A 57 27.84 2.60 13.25
N GLU A 58 28.71 3.50 12.83
CA GLU A 58 30.03 3.17 12.27
C GLU A 58 30.92 2.37 13.26
N GLY A 59 30.44 2.11 14.47
CA GLY A 59 31.00 1.16 15.42
C GLY A 59 30.40 -0.24 15.31
N VAL A 60 30.48 -0.87 14.14
CA VAL A 60 30.42 -2.34 14.11
C VAL A 60 31.62 -2.83 14.92
N LEU A 61 31.38 -3.57 16.00
CA LEU A 61 32.38 -4.51 16.50
C LEU A 61 32.69 -5.46 15.34
N ARG A 62 33.68 -5.08 14.53
CA ARG A 62 34.15 -5.88 13.40
C ARG A 62 34.74 -7.14 14.00
N PHE A 63 33.99 -8.23 13.97
CA PHE A 63 34.58 -9.55 14.12
C PHE A 63 35.58 -9.73 12.96
N PRO A 64 36.88 -9.91 13.23
CA PRO A 64 37.84 -10.13 12.15
C PRO A 64 37.53 -11.47 11.50
N GLY A 65 36.96 -11.45 10.28
CA GLY A 65 36.84 -12.67 9.46
C GLY A 65 35.58 -12.81 8.61
N VAL A 66 34.52 -12.01 8.80
CA VAL A 66 33.31 -12.15 7.96
C VAL A 66 33.30 -11.08 6.86
N THR A 67 33.82 -11.43 5.69
CA THR A 67 33.57 -10.66 4.46
C THR A 67 32.10 -10.84 4.07
N GLN A 68 31.24 -9.88 4.46
CA GLN A 68 29.93 -9.77 3.85
C GLN A 68 30.09 -9.19 2.44
N PRO A 69 29.50 -9.79 1.40
CA PRO A 69 29.47 -9.21 0.07
C PRO A 69 28.60 -7.94 0.11
N THR A 70 29.20 -6.81 -0.26
CA THR A 70 28.47 -5.54 -0.46
C THR A 70 27.40 -5.74 -1.52
N LEU A 71 26.14 -5.76 -1.12
CA LEU A 71 25.03 -5.63 -2.06
C LEU A 71 24.96 -4.16 -2.48
N VAL A 72 25.33 -3.91 -3.74
CA VAL A 72 25.17 -2.60 -4.37
C VAL A 72 23.67 -2.37 -4.56
N VAL A 73 23.07 -1.56 -3.69
CA VAL A 73 21.70 -1.09 -3.88
C VAL A 73 21.76 0.13 -4.77
N GLU A 74 21.36 -0.01 -6.03
CA GLU A 74 21.16 1.15 -6.90
C GLU A 74 19.97 1.98 -6.39
N PRO A 75 20.09 3.31 -6.34
CA PRO A 75 19.00 4.16 -5.90
C PRO A 75 17.84 4.09 -6.90
N VAL A 76 16.71 3.53 -6.45
CA VAL A 76 15.46 3.57 -7.21
C VAL A 76 15.03 5.02 -7.35
N LYS A 77 15.02 5.53 -8.59
CA LYS A 77 14.56 6.89 -8.92
C LYS A 77 13.10 7.06 -8.48
N ALA A 78 12.86 7.99 -7.55
CA ALA A 78 11.52 8.31 -7.09
C ALA A 78 10.62 8.75 -8.26
N PRO A 79 9.36 8.28 -8.34
CA PRO A 79 8.43 8.75 -9.35
C PRO A 79 8.09 10.22 -9.10
N VAL A 80 8.12 11.03 -10.16
CA VAL A 80 7.72 12.44 -10.10
C VAL A 80 6.22 12.50 -9.83
N LEU A 81 5.84 13.16 -8.74
CA LEU A 81 4.43 13.44 -8.44
C LEU A 81 3.92 14.47 -9.46
N VAL A 82 3.08 14.01 -10.39
CA VAL A 82 2.31 14.91 -11.24
C VAL A 82 1.18 15.53 -10.39
N PRO A 83 1.05 16.87 -10.34
CA PRO A 83 -0.06 17.48 -9.63
C PRO A 83 -1.37 17.07 -10.31
N VAL A 84 -2.29 16.49 -9.54
CA VAL A 84 -3.66 16.28 -9.96
C VAL A 84 -4.34 17.65 -9.96
N SER A 85 -4.52 18.22 -11.14
CA SER A 85 -5.38 19.39 -11.32
C SER A 85 -6.82 18.99 -11.01
N VAL A 86 -7.35 19.45 -9.89
CA VAL A 86 -8.79 19.43 -9.64
C VAL A 86 -9.40 20.46 -10.58
N PRO A 87 -10.36 20.10 -11.47
CA PRO A 87 -11.02 21.10 -12.29
C PRO A 87 -11.78 22.06 -11.36
N GLU A 88 -11.30 23.30 -11.32
CA GLU A 88 -11.97 24.43 -10.69
C GLU A 88 -13.03 24.94 -11.67
N SER A 89 -14.17 24.26 -11.72
CA SER A 89 -15.36 24.78 -12.35
C SER A 89 -16.57 24.30 -11.56
N GLY A 90 -17.33 25.25 -11.02
CA GLY A 90 -18.63 25.02 -10.37
C GLY A 90 -19.67 24.56 -11.36
N GLU A 91 -19.46 23.37 -11.92
CA GLU A 91 -20.49 22.63 -12.65
C GLU A 91 -21.35 21.96 -11.59
N GLU A 92 -22.57 22.45 -11.46
CA GLU A 92 -23.63 21.82 -10.69
C GLU A 92 -23.82 20.40 -11.22
N TYR A 93 -23.26 19.41 -10.51
CA TYR A 93 -23.50 18.01 -10.83
C TYR A 93 -24.99 17.78 -10.68
N ALA A 94 -25.69 17.53 -11.80
CA ALA A 94 -27.08 17.11 -11.76
C ALA A 94 -27.20 15.93 -10.79
N ALA A 95 -28.21 15.94 -9.91
CA ALA A 95 -28.33 14.92 -8.85
C ALA A 95 -28.28 13.48 -9.40
N ASP A 96 -28.74 13.30 -10.65
CA ASP A 96 -28.74 12.04 -11.40
C ASP A 96 -27.32 11.50 -11.72
N ASP A 97 -26.30 12.36 -11.75
CA ASP A 97 -24.90 11.96 -11.97
C ASP A 97 -24.25 11.36 -10.72
N LEU A 98 -24.79 11.63 -9.52
CA LEU A 98 -24.29 11.12 -8.24
C LEU A 98 -24.54 9.62 -8.06
N ASP A 99 -25.61 9.10 -8.66
CA ASP A 99 -25.99 7.68 -8.62
C ASP A 99 -25.10 6.79 -9.51
N ARG A 100 -24.24 7.39 -10.34
CA ARG A 100 -23.29 6.67 -11.19
C ARG A 100 -21.91 6.62 -10.52
N PRO A 101 -21.26 5.44 -10.46
CA PRO A 101 -19.93 5.32 -9.89
C PRO A 101 -18.92 6.20 -10.65
N THR A 102 -17.97 6.75 -9.88
CA THR A 102 -17.04 7.82 -10.31
C THR A 102 -16.27 7.53 -11.60
N TYR A 103 -15.94 6.26 -11.86
CA TYR A 103 -15.24 5.84 -13.08
C TYR A 103 -16.10 6.02 -14.35
N LEU A 104 -17.41 5.72 -14.29
CA LEU A 104 -18.33 5.89 -15.42
C LEU A 104 -18.62 7.36 -15.71
N ARG A 105 -18.67 8.20 -14.66
CA ARG A 105 -18.86 9.65 -14.81
C ARG A 105 -17.68 10.28 -15.55
N ARG A 106 -16.44 9.91 -15.20
CA ARG A 106 -15.22 10.43 -15.86
C ARG A 106 -15.12 10.02 -17.33
N GLN A 107 -15.57 8.81 -17.67
CA GLN A 107 -15.55 8.33 -19.06
C GLN A 107 -16.58 9.06 -19.94
N ALA A 108 -17.73 9.45 -19.38
CA ALA A 108 -18.75 10.21 -20.10
C ALA A 108 -18.27 11.64 -20.46
N GLY A 109 -17.59 12.32 -19.54
CA GLY A 109 -17.00 13.65 -19.79
C GLY A 109 -15.92 13.65 -20.87
N MET A 110 -15.25 12.50 -21.09
CA MET A 110 -14.22 12.35 -22.13
C MET A 110 -14.81 12.12 -23.54
N LYS A 111 -16.07 11.67 -23.66
CA LYS A 111 -16.70 11.29 -24.94
C LYS A 111 -17.23 12.49 -25.75
N SER A 112 -17.33 13.69 -25.16
CA SER A 112 -17.82 14.87 -25.89
C SER A 112 -16.81 15.44 -26.89
N VAL A 113 -15.54 15.01 -26.87
CA VAL A 113 -14.47 15.58 -27.73
C VAL A 113 -14.16 14.72 -28.96
N ALA A 114 -14.86 13.61 -29.17
CA ALA A 114 -14.55 12.62 -30.22
C ALA A 114 -15.72 12.38 -31.19
N ASP A 115 -16.51 13.42 -31.49
CA ASP A 115 -17.35 13.39 -32.69
C ASP A 115 -16.49 13.71 -33.92
N LYS A 116 -15.86 12.66 -34.48
CA LYS A 116 -15.55 12.45 -35.91
C LYS A 116 -14.52 11.32 -36.07
N GLY A 117 -14.98 10.16 -36.54
CA GLY A 117 -14.11 9.09 -37.05
C GLY A 117 -14.60 7.71 -36.64
N GLY A 118 -15.33 7.05 -37.54
CA GLY A 118 -15.98 5.78 -37.26
C GLY A 118 -15.09 4.53 -37.34
N LEU A 119 -15.80 3.41 -37.14
CA LEU A 119 -15.51 2.04 -37.52
C LEU A 119 -14.52 1.23 -36.64
N LEU A 120 -15.07 0.14 -36.11
CA LEU A 120 -14.44 -1.10 -35.64
C LEU A 120 -13.74 -1.04 -34.27
N VAL A 121 -14.49 -1.31 -33.20
CA VAL A 121 -13.92 -1.76 -31.93
C VAL A 121 -14.79 -2.87 -31.36
N ASP A 122 -14.85 -4.00 -32.08
CA ASP A 122 -15.40 -5.25 -31.56
C ASP A 122 -14.23 -6.26 -31.45
N GLU A 123 -14.18 -6.98 -30.32
CA GLU A 123 -13.35 -8.17 -30.01
C GLU A 123 -11.94 -8.07 -29.41
N ASP A 124 -11.27 -6.92 -29.33
CA ASP A 124 -9.90 -6.86 -28.73
C ASP A 124 -9.84 -6.90 -27.19
N TRP A 125 -11.00 -6.86 -26.50
CA TRP A 125 -11.08 -6.81 -25.03
C TRP A 125 -11.47 -8.13 -24.36
N ASP A 126 -11.92 -9.13 -25.12
CA ASP A 126 -12.44 -10.38 -24.55
C ASP A 126 -11.36 -11.45 -24.34
N VAL A 127 -10.12 -11.20 -24.76
CA VAL A 127 -9.01 -12.13 -24.55
C VAL A 127 -8.05 -11.59 -23.48
N PRO A 128 -7.98 -12.23 -22.30
CA PRO A 128 -7.01 -11.88 -21.28
C PRO A 128 -5.57 -11.87 -21.82
N THR A 129 -4.77 -10.90 -21.40
CA THR A 129 -3.44 -10.62 -21.94
C THR A 129 -2.48 -11.82 -21.90
N PHE A 130 -2.69 -12.74 -20.96
CA PHE A 130 -1.88 -13.97 -20.81
C PHE A 130 -2.18 -15.05 -21.86
N LEU A 131 -3.32 -15.00 -22.56
CA LEU A 131 -3.67 -15.92 -23.66
C LEU A 131 -3.18 -15.43 -25.02
N ARG A 132 -2.79 -14.16 -25.14
CA ARG A 132 -2.42 -13.52 -26.42
C ARG A 132 -1.09 -14.02 -26.99
N LYS A 133 -0.26 -14.70 -26.20
CA LYS A 133 1.11 -15.06 -26.58
C LYS A 133 1.47 -16.54 -26.33
N LYS A 134 0.55 -17.43 -26.67
CA LYS A 134 0.85 -18.83 -26.96
C LYS A 134 0.40 -19.15 -28.39
N SER A 135 1.17 -18.65 -29.36
CA SER A 135 1.33 -19.26 -30.68
C SER A 135 2.62 -18.79 -31.31
#